data_AF-A0A543CW06-F1
#
_entry.id   AF-A0A543CW06-F1
#
_cell.length_a   1.000
_cell.length_b   1.000
_cell.length_c   1.000
_cell.angle_alpha   90.00
_cell.angle_beta   90.00
_cell.angle_gamma   90.00
#
_symmetry.space_group_name_H-M   'P 1'
#
loop_
_entity.id
_entity.type
_entity.pdbx_description
1 polymer ?
#
loop_
_entity_poly.entity_id
_entity_poly.type
_entity_poly.pdbx_seq_one_letter_code
_entity_poly.pdbx_strand_id
1 'polypeptide(L)'
;MEPDRGLSVGAALADVAGVGPFFAMDTDPDTADHPLWRPFTALCGRALPDQIAAVRSRLGTDEARVAASLLFQGIAGRLWSPVLAVAAAHGVVPDLDPAHLYWRAMSPGPVLLSAPEARGLPADATAVRRVVVERHLRPLAEAVRAVTPVAEGLLWGNAASALTGALAVLVRARPGSSEAASRLVGDLLDLPPLEDTGALGPFGFRRRSCCLYYRVPGGGLCGDCALL
;
A
#
# COMPACT_ATOMS: atom_id res chain seq x y z
N MET A 1 -1.80 -22.06 -33.29
CA MET A 1 -1.44 -21.98 -31.86
C MET A 1 -1.92 -20.63 -31.37
N GLU A 2 -3.17 -20.57 -30.90
CA GLU A 2 -3.71 -19.36 -30.29
C GLU A 2 -2.86 -19.03 -29.06
N PRO A 3 -2.44 -17.77 -28.86
CA PRO A 3 -1.81 -17.40 -27.61
C PRO A 3 -2.88 -17.60 -26.54
N ASP A 4 -2.55 -18.41 -25.54
CA ASP A 4 -3.29 -18.52 -24.29
C ASP A 4 -3.52 -17.09 -23.78
N ARG A 5 -4.73 -16.55 -23.99
CA ARG A 5 -5.07 -15.18 -23.57
C ARG A 5 -5.31 -15.24 -22.08
N GLY A 6 -4.21 -15.29 -21.32
CA GLY A 6 -4.23 -15.07 -19.88
C GLY A 6 -5.05 -13.84 -19.54
N LEU A 7 -5.68 -13.87 -18.37
CA LEU A 7 -6.47 -12.77 -17.83
C LEU A 7 -5.69 -11.44 -17.95
N SER A 8 -6.31 -10.39 -18.49
CA SER A 8 -5.66 -9.07 -18.52
C SER A 8 -5.44 -8.56 -17.09
N VAL A 9 -4.43 -7.70 -16.88
CA VAL A 9 -4.17 -7.13 -15.54
C VAL A 9 -5.35 -6.32 -15.04
N GLY A 10 -6.05 -5.59 -15.92
CA GLY A 10 -7.29 -4.90 -15.55
C GLY A 10 -8.36 -5.86 -15.02
N ALA A 11 -8.56 -7.01 -15.68
CA ALA A 11 -9.49 -8.03 -15.19
C ALA A 11 -9.01 -8.68 -13.88
N ALA A 12 -7.70 -8.85 -13.69
CA ALA A 12 -7.12 -9.34 -12.44
C ALA A 12 -7.35 -8.37 -11.27
N LEU A 13 -7.16 -7.06 -11.51
CA LEU A 13 -7.43 -5.99 -10.54
C LEU A 13 -8.92 -5.92 -10.20
N ALA A 14 -9.80 -6.04 -11.19
CA ALA A 14 -11.25 -6.05 -10.99
C ALA A 14 -11.71 -7.26 -10.16
N ASP A 15 -11.15 -8.44 -10.42
CA ASP A 15 -11.44 -9.67 -9.68
C ASP A 15 -11.11 -9.52 -8.18
N VAL A 16 -9.91 -9.02 -7.84
CA VAL A 16 -9.50 -8.88 -6.44
C VAL A 16 -10.15 -7.69 -5.72
N ALA A 17 -10.74 -6.74 -6.44
CA ALA A 17 -11.40 -5.57 -5.86
C ALA A 17 -12.52 -5.93 -4.87
N GLY A 18 -13.19 -7.07 -5.09
CA GLY A 18 -14.25 -7.59 -4.21
C GLY A 18 -13.77 -8.01 -2.81
N VAL A 19 -12.46 -8.15 -2.58
CA VAL A 19 -11.89 -8.47 -1.25
C VAL A 19 -12.11 -7.32 -0.26
N GLY A 20 -12.13 -6.08 -0.74
CA GLY A 20 -12.40 -4.91 0.10
C GLY A 20 -11.88 -3.60 -0.48
N PRO A 21 -12.17 -2.46 0.17
CA PRO A 21 -11.89 -1.13 -0.36
C PRO A 21 -10.40 -0.86 -0.59
N PHE A 22 -9.51 -1.52 0.16
CA PHE A 22 -8.07 -1.41 -0.04
C PHE A 22 -7.55 -2.20 -1.26
N PHE A 23 -8.29 -3.20 -1.72
CA PHE A 23 -7.95 -4.03 -2.89
C PHE A 23 -8.50 -3.46 -4.20
N ALA A 24 -9.44 -2.54 -4.14
CA ALA A 24 -9.98 -1.89 -5.32
C ALA A 24 -8.93 -0.97 -5.96
N MET A 25 -8.66 -1.15 -7.24
CA MET A 25 -7.84 -0.25 -8.05
C MET A 25 -8.66 0.11 -9.29
N ASP A 26 -8.80 1.40 -9.55
CA ASP A 26 -9.48 1.88 -10.73
C ASP A 26 -8.61 1.60 -11.97
N THR A 27 -9.25 1.31 -13.10
CA THR A 27 -8.58 0.98 -14.36
C THR A 27 -9.27 1.66 -15.53
N ASP A 28 -10.02 2.73 -15.27
CA ASP A 28 -10.73 3.49 -16.30
C ASP A 28 -9.71 4.15 -17.25
N PRO A 29 -9.72 3.82 -18.56
CA PRO A 29 -8.83 4.43 -19.55
C PRO A 29 -8.87 5.97 -19.55
N ASP A 30 -10.00 6.58 -19.19
CA ASP A 30 -10.20 8.03 -19.19
C ASP A 30 -9.68 8.70 -17.90
N THR A 31 -9.05 7.94 -17.00
CA THR A 31 -8.46 8.45 -15.75
C THR A 31 -7.55 9.65 -15.99
N ALA A 32 -6.70 9.60 -17.01
CA ALA A 32 -5.71 10.64 -17.28
C ALA A 32 -6.33 12.00 -17.65
N ASP A 33 -7.51 11.98 -18.29
CA ASP A 33 -8.22 13.16 -18.76
C ASP A 33 -9.15 13.77 -17.70
N HIS A 34 -9.38 13.04 -16.60
CA HIS A 34 -10.32 13.44 -15.58
C HIS A 34 -9.66 14.33 -14.50
N PRO A 35 -10.18 15.55 -14.21
CA PRO A 35 -9.48 16.60 -13.45
C PRO A 35 -9.22 16.27 -11.97
N LEU A 36 -9.97 15.32 -11.40
CA LEU A 36 -9.75 14.87 -10.02
C LEU A 36 -8.66 13.82 -9.90
N TRP A 37 -8.26 13.17 -10.99
CA TRP A 37 -7.16 12.22 -10.97
C TRP A 37 -5.86 12.96 -11.27
N ARG A 38 -4.86 12.72 -10.45
CA ARG A 38 -3.56 13.37 -10.54
C ARG A 38 -2.47 12.31 -10.57
N PRO A 39 -1.36 12.53 -11.30
CA PRO A 39 -0.22 11.60 -11.24
C PRO A 39 0.22 11.37 -9.79
N PHE A 40 0.53 10.13 -9.44
CA PHE A 40 0.99 9.75 -8.11
C PHE A 40 2.29 10.46 -7.72
N THR A 41 3.14 10.77 -8.70
CA THR A 41 4.34 11.61 -8.51
C THR A 41 4.00 13.00 -7.96
N ALA A 42 2.84 13.57 -8.30
CA ALA A 42 2.40 14.85 -7.74
C ALA A 42 2.02 14.76 -6.25
N LEU A 43 1.62 13.57 -5.78
CA LEU A 43 1.39 13.29 -4.35
C LEU A 43 2.70 13.32 -3.57
N CYS A 44 3.80 12.81 -4.14
CA CYS A 44 5.12 12.86 -3.53
C CYS A 44 5.76 14.26 -3.57
N GLY A 45 5.16 15.20 -4.29
CA GLY A 45 5.61 16.58 -4.38
C GLY A 45 4.69 17.56 -3.65
N ARG A 46 4.24 18.58 -4.39
CA ARG A 46 3.51 19.73 -3.83
C ARG A 46 2.21 19.41 -3.10
N ALA A 47 1.57 18.27 -3.39
CA ALA A 47 0.29 17.93 -2.76
C ALA A 47 0.45 17.30 -1.37
N LEU A 48 1.65 16.84 -1.00
CA LEU A 48 1.86 16.08 0.23
C LEU A 48 1.51 16.86 1.51
N PRO A 49 1.91 18.14 1.69
CA PRO A 49 1.57 18.91 2.88
C PRO A 49 0.05 19.04 3.08
N ASP A 50 -0.70 19.27 1.99
CA ASP A 50 -2.15 19.38 2.03
C ASP A 50 -2.81 18.04 2.41
N GLN A 51 -2.27 16.91 1.91
CA GLN A 51 -2.78 15.59 2.29
C GLN A 51 -2.48 15.28 3.77
N ILE A 52 -1.31 15.64 4.28
CA ILE A 52 -0.99 15.51 5.71
C ILE A 52 -1.95 16.37 6.54
N ALA A 53 -2.21 17.62 6.14
CA ALA A 53 -3.14 18.50 6.81
C ALA A 53 -4.59 17.97 6.80
N ALA A 54 -5.02 17.38 5.68
CA ALA A 54 -6.33 16.74 5.57
C ALA A 54 -6.47 15.53 6.51
N VAL A 55 -5.46 14.66 6.57
CA VAL A 55 -5.44 13.53 7.50
C VAL A 55 -5.42 14.01 8.95
N ARG A 56 -4.64 15.06 9.24
CA ARG A 56 -4.58 15.69 10.56
C ARG A 56 -5.96 16.17 11.03
N SER A 57 -6.66 16.91 10.16
CA SER A 57 -8.02 17.39 10.41
C SER A 57 -8.99 16.24 10.66
N ARG A 58 -8.98 15.21 9.82
CA ARG A 58 -9.84 14.02 9.97
C ARG A 58 -9.59 13.25 11.26
N LEU A 59 -8.34 13.17 11.71
CA LEU A 59 -7.96 12.48 12.94
C LEU A 59 -8.13 13.34 14.20
N GLY A 60 -8.37 14.65 14.06
CA GLY A 60 -8.48 15.57 15.20
C GLY A 60 -7.19 15.69 16.03
N THR A 61 -6.02 15.41 15.46
CA THR A 61 -4.72 15.52 16.16
C THR A 61 -4.00 16.80 15.79
N ASP A 62 -3.25 17.41 16.70
CA ASP A 62 -2.37 18.54 16.37
C ASP A 62 -0.99 18.10 15.85
N GLU A 63 -0.69 16.80 15.93
CA GLU A 63 0.63 16.26 15.59
C GLU A 63 0.74 15.89 14.10
N ALA A 64 1.38 16.77 13.31
CA ALA A 64 1.61 16.53 11.88
C ALA A 64 2.32 15.19 11.58
N ARG A 65 3.25 14.75 12.44
CA ARG A 65 3.94 13.46 12.29
C ARG A 65 3.02 12.24 12.43
N VAL A 66 1.96 12.33 13.25
CA VAL A 66 0.97 11.25 13.43
C VAL A 66 0.17 11.14 12.14
N ALA A 67 -0.31 12.27 11.63
CA ALA A 67 -1.04 12.32 10.37
C ALA A 67 -0.19 11.80 9.19
N ALA A 68 1.08 12.20 9.10
CA ALA A 68 1.97 11.75 8.04
C ALA A 68 2.32 10.26 8.13
N SER A 69 2.58 9.75 9.33
CA SER A 69 2.77 8.31 9.59
C SER A 69 1.58 7.48 9.08
N LEU A 70 0.36 7.91 9.43
CA LEU A 70 -0.87 7.19 9.09
C LEU A 70 -1.29 7.39 7.63
N LEU A 71 -1.00 8.54 7.02
CA LEU A 71 -1.14 8.76 5.58
C LEU A 71 -0.24 7.79 4.81
N PHE A 72 1.03 7.72 5.17
CA PHE A 72 1.99 6.80 4.56
C PHE A 72 1.53 5.34 4.71
N GLN A 73 1.11 4.93 5.92
CA GLN A 73 0.60 3.57 6.16
C GLN A 73 -0.64 3.27 5.30
N GLY A 74 -1.56 4.22 5.17
CA GLY A 74 -2.75 4.10 4.34
C GLY A 74 -2.40 3.91 2.86
N ILE A 75 -1.48 4.71 2.33
CA ILE A 75 -1.02 4.60 0.94
C ILE A 75 -0.28 3.27 0.72
N ALA A 76 0.57 2.86 1.66
CA ALA A 76 1.23 1.56 1.60
C ALA A 76 0.22 0.42 1.52
N GLY A 77 -0.84 0.43 2.34
CA GLY A 77 -1.92 -0.55 2.22
C GLY A 77 -2.60 -0.52 0.85
N ARG A 78 -2.85 0.66 0.29
CA ARG A 78 -3.51 0.82 -1.03
C ARG A 78 -2.66 0.32 -2.19
N LEU A 79 -1.34 0.32 -2.06
CA LEU A 79 -0.43 -0.29 -3.03
C LEU A 79 -0.29 -1.79 -2.78
N TRP A 80 -0.10 -2.22 -1.53
CA TRP A 80 0.12 -3.61 -1.17
C TRP A 80 -1.07 -4.50 -1.49
N SER A 81 -2.27 -4.12 -1.09
CA SER A 81 -3.46 -4.96 -1.19
C SER A 81 -3.74 -5.48 -2.60
N PRO A 82 -3.91 -4.64 -3.64
CA PRO A 82 -4.18 -5.13 -4.99
C PRO A 82 -2.98 -5.89 -5.57
N VAL A 83 -1.75 -5.41 -5.37
CA VAL A 83 -0.55 -6.05 -5.93
C VAL A 83 -0.34 -7.45 -5.33
N LEU A 84 -0.46 -7.59 -4.01
CA LEU A 84 -0.36 -8.87 -3.32
C LEU A 84 -1.45 -9.84 -3.77
N ALA A 85 -2.70 -9.38 -3.85
CA ALA A 85 -3.82 -10.23 -4.25
C ALA A 85 -3.69 -10.71 -5.69
N VAL A 86 -3.31 -9.82 -6.63
CA VAL A 86 -3.12 -10.20 -8.03
C VAL A 86 -1.92 -11.16 -8.18
N ALA A 87 -0.82 -10.90 -7.50
CA ALA A 87 0.35 -11.80 -7.52
C ALA A 87 0.01 -13.20 -6.99
N ALA A 88 -0.71 -13.27 -5.86
CA ALA A 88 -1.05 -14.55 -5.24
C ALA A 88 -2.17 -15.32 -5.96
N ALA A 89 -3.15 -14.63 -6.54
CA ALA A 89 -4.29 -15.27 -7.19
C ALA A 89 -4.06 -15.57 -8.68
N HIS A 90 -3.28 -14.73 -9.37
CA HIS A 90 -3.14 -14.76 -10.82
C HIS A 90 -1.70 -14.93 -11.30
N GLY A 91 -0.72 -15.00 -10.40
CA GLY A 91 0.68 -15.23 -10.76
C GLY A 91 1.32 -14.08 -11.54
N VAL A 92 0.73 -12.87 -11.49
CA VAL A 92 1.25 -11.67 -12.16
C VAL A 92 1.35 -10.48 -11.20
N VAL A 93 2.32 -9.59 -11.40
CA VAL A 93 2.41 -8.30 -10.71
C VAL A 93 1.91 -7.21 -11.64
N PRO A 94 0.93 -6.39 -11.24
CA PRO A 94 0.57 -5.18 -11.99
C PRO A 94 1.77 -4.23 -12.04
N ASP A 95 2.24 -3.88 -13.23
CA ASP A 95 3.28 -2.89 -13.43
C ASP A 95 2.70 -1.50 -13.19
N LEU A 96 2.83 -1.02 -11.95
CA LEU A 96 2.41 0.33 -11.57
C LEU A 96 3.51 1.33 -11.96
N ASP A 97 3.57 1.69 -13.25
CA ASP A 97 4.49 2.72 -13.71
C ASP A 97 4.20 4.06 -13.02
N PRO A 98 5.17 4.72 -12.35
CA PRO A 98 4.99 6.05 -11.76
C PRO A 98 4.42 7.11 -12.70
N ALA A 99 4.64 6.99 -14.02
CA ALA A 99 4.08 7.89 -15.02
C ALA A 99 2.58 7.65 -15.27
N HIS A 100 2.08 6.44 -14.99
CA HIS A 100 0.72 6.01 -15.30
C HIS A 100 -0.08 5.56 -14.05
N LEU A 101 0.47 5.79 -12.85
CA LEU A 101 -0.25 5.62 -11.60
C LEU A 101 -0.86 6.96 -11.17
N TYR A 102 -2.15 6.95 -10.88
CA TYR A 102 -2.90 8.15 -10.49
C TYR A 102 -3.49 7.99 -9.09
N TRP A 103 -3.65 9.11 -8.41
CA TRP A 103 -4.39 9.21 -7.17
C TRP A 103 -5.55 10.20 -7.31
N ARG A 104 -6.65 9.94 -6.63
CA ARG A 104 -7.81 10.85 -6.67
C ARG A 104 -7.71 11.94 -5.61
N ALA A 105 -7.63 13.19 -6.06
CA ALA A 105 -7.72 14.36 -5.21
C ALA A 105 -9.12 14.50 -4.60
N MET A 106 -9.18 15.11 -3.40
CA MET A 106 -10.45 15.41 -2.69
C MET A 106 -11.33 14.16 -2.44
N SER A 107 -10.72 13.00 -2.19
CA SER A 107 -11.45 11.80 -1.76
C SER A 107 -11.92 11.96 -0.30
N PRO A 108 -13.21 11.76 0.02
CA PRO A 108 -13.69 11.79 1.40
C PRO A 108 -13.22 10.59 2.26
N GLY A 109 -12.60 9.58 1.62
CA GLY A 109 -12.19 8.33 2.25
C GLY A 109 -10.68 8.07 2.20
N PRO A 110 -10.26 6.80 2.16
CA PRO A 110 -8.88 6.43 1.83
C PRO A 110 -8.47 7.00 0.46
N VAL A 111 -7.16 7.13 0.25
CA VAL A 111 -6.60 7.47 -1.07
C VAL A 111 -7.09 6.43 -2.08
N LEU A 112 -7.67 6.90 -3.18
CA LEU A 112 -8.04 6.04 -4.31
C LEU A 112 -6.92 6.07 -5.34
N LEU A 113 -6.60 4.90 -5.90
CA LEU A 113 -5.57 4.73 -6.90
C LEU A 113 -6.18 4.21 -8.20
N SER A 114 -5.64 4.68 -9.32
CA SER A 114 -5.98 4.21 -10.66
C SER A 114 -4.72 3.83 -11.43
N ALA A 115 -4.76 2.71 -12.15
CA ALA A 115 -3.68 2.20 -12.98
C ALA A 115 -4.24 1.69 -14.33
N PRO A 116 -4.72 2.61 -15.20
CA PRO A 116 -5.44 2.25 -16.43
C PRO A 116 -4.59 1.47 -17.44
N GLU A 117 -3.27 1.66 -17.41
CA GLU A 117 -2.33 1.10 -18.36
C GLU A 117 -1.46 -0.03 -17.76
N ALA A 118 -1.84 -0.55 -16.60
CA ALA A 118 -1.05 -1.56 -15.90
C ALA A 118 -0.84 -2.82 -16.75
N ARG A 119 0.42 -3.22 -16.91
CA ARG A 119 0.82 -4.45 -17.62
C ARG A 119 1.21 -5.55 -16.64
N GLY A 120 1.19 -6.79 -17.09
CA GLY A 120 1.53 -7.94 -16.24
C GLY A 120 3.02 -8.22 -16.27
N LEU A 121 3.63 -8.32 -15.09
CA LEU A 121 4.98 -8.87 -14.90
C LEU A 121 4.86 -10.25 -14.25
N PRO A 122 5.81 -11.17 -14.44
CA PRO A 122 5.85 -12.41 -13.67
C PRO A 122 5.86 -12.16 -12.15
N ALA A 123 5.08 -12.93 -11.40
CA ALA A 123 5.01 -12.80 -9.94
C ALA A 123 6.20 -13.42 -9.22
N ASP A 124 7.01 -12.57 -8.60
CA ASP A 124 7.98 -12.93 -7.56
C ASP A 124 8.17 -11.76 -6.58
N ALA A 125 8.80 -12.02 -5.44
CA ALA A 125 9.06 -11.01 -4.41
C ALA A 125 9.93 -9.85 -4.92
N THR A 126 10.84 -10.08 -5.87
CA THR A 126 11.70 -9.04 -6.44
C THR A 126 10.90 -8.08 -7.32
N ALA A 127 10.00 -8.58 -8.15
CA ALA A 127 9.10 -7.81 -8.98
C ALA A 127 8.14 -6.98 -8.13
N VAL A 128 7.53 -7.59 -7.11
CA VAL A 128 6.64 -6.89 -6.17
C VAL A 128 7.38 -5.79 -5.41
N ARG A 129 8.57 -6.09 -4.88
CA ARG A 129 9.44 -5.11 -4.20
C ARG A 129 9.82 -3.96 -5.13
N ARG A 130 10.24 -4.25 -6.36
CA ARG A 130 10.57 -3.21 -7.35
C ARG A 130 9.38 -2.30 -7.62
N VAL A 131 8.20 -2.88 -7.89
CA VAL A 131 6.99 -2.12 -8.22
C VAL A 131 6.53 -1.28 -7.04
N VAL A 132 6.38 -1.86 -5.85
CA VAL A 132 5.75 -1.15 -4.72
C VAL A 132 6.77 -0.37 -3.89
N VAL A 133 7.87 -1.01 -3.48
CA VAL A 133 8.85 -0.38 -2.59
C VAL A 133 9.68 0.65 -3.33
N GLU A 134 10.38 0.21 -4.38
CA GLU A 134 11.40 1.05 -5.01
C GLU A 134 10.80 2.20 -5.81
N ARG A 135 9.73 1.94 -6.57
CA ARG A 135 9.12 2.95 -7.45
C ARG A 135 8.14 3.88 -6.74
N HIS A 136 7.53 3.47 -5.62
CA HIS A 136 6.48 4.26 -4.96
C HIS A 136 6.75 4.57 -3.49
N LEU A 137 6.95 3.55 -2.65
CA LEU A 137 7.07 3.79 -1.20
C LEU A 137 8.37 4.49 -0.81
N ARG A 138 9.49 4.23 -1.50
CA ARG A 138 10.75 4.91 -1.23
C ARG A 138 10.68 6.41 -1.54
N PRO A 139 10.27 6.84 -2.76
CA PRO A 139 10.05 8.27 -3.02
C PRO A 139 9.04 8.93 -2.07
N LEU A 140 7.95 8.23 -1.73
CA LEU A 140 6.96 8.74 -0.79
C LEU A 140 7.53 8.88 0.62
N ALA A 141 8.34 7.93 1.10
CA ALA A 141 8.97 7.99 2.41
C ALA A 141 9.95 9.17 2.50
N GLU A 142 10.76 9.38 1.46
CA GLU A 142 11.65 10.53 1.35
C GLU A 142 10.87 11.85 1.38
N ALA A 143 9.80 11.96 0.59
CA ALA A 143 8.95 13.13 0.55
C ALA A 143 8.27 13.42 1.91
N VAL A 144 7.73 12.39 2.57
CA VAL A 144 7.11 12.53 3.90
C VAL A 144 8.13 13.07 4.91
N ARG A 145 9.35 12.53 4.91
CA ARG A 145 10.41 12.96 5.83
C ARG A 145 10.93 14.37 5.53
N ALA A 146 10.85 14.82 4.29
CA ALA A 146 11.17 16.19 3.91
C ALA A 146 10.12 17.20 4.41
N VAL A 147 8.86 16.79 4.57
CA VAL A 147 7.76 17.66 5.04
C VAL A 147 7.63 17.68 6.55
N THR A 148 7.86 16.56 7.24
CA THR A 148 7.68 16.44 8.69
C THR A 148 8.65 15.44 9.32
N PRO A 149 9.17 15.69 10.53
CA PRO A 149 10.11 14.79 11.18
C PRO A 149 9.44 13.47 11.58
N VAL A 150 9.63 12.45 10.74
CA VAL A 150 9.23 11.06 10.99
C VAL A 150 10.46 10.17 10.82
N ALA A 151 10.64 9.24 11.75
CA ALA A 151 11.74 8.28 11.67
C ALA A 151 11.54 7.35 10.47
N GLU A 152 12.60 7.08 9.71
CA GLU A 152 12.52 6.21 8.54
C GLU A 152 12.06 4.78 8.89
N GLY A 153 12.63 4.18 9.94
CA GLY A 153 12.22 2.85 10.41
C GLY A 153 10.77 2.77 10.91
N LEU A 154 10.16 3.91 11.26
CA LEU A 154 8.73 3.98 11.55
C LEU A 154 7.91 3.84 10.27
N LEU A 155 8.28 4.53 9.19
CA LEU A 155 7.60 4.42 7.91
C LEU A 155 7.72 2.99 7.34
N TRP A 156 8.91 2.39 7.39
CA TRP A 156 9.08 1.00 6.94
C TRP A 156 8.35 -0.01 7.83
N GLY A 157 8.30 0.21 9.14
CA GLY A 157 7.43 -0.58 10.04
C GLY A 157 5.94 -0.45 9.68
N ASN A 158 5.48 0.74 9.31
CA ASN A 158 4.13 0.93 8.79
C ASN A 158 3.90 0.23 7.45
N ALA A 159 4.88 0.22 6.54
CA ALA A 159 4.78 -0.51 5.29
C ALA A 159 4.68 -2.03 5.51
N ALA A 160 5.48 -2.59 6.42
CA ALA A 160 5.41 -4.00 6.80
C ALA A 160 4.08 -4.35 7.48
N SER A 161 3.63 -3.52 8.41
CA SER A 161 2.30 -3.63 9.03
C SER A 161 1.18 -3.66 7.98
N ALA A 162 1.20 -2.71 7.03
CA ALA A 162 0.21 -2.65 5.96
C ALA A 162 0.25 -3.91 5.06
N LEU A 163 1.44 -4.43 4.73
CA LEU A 163 1.60 -5.67 3.97
C LEU A 163 0.99 -6.87 4.70
N THR A 164 1.29 -7.04 5.98
CA THR A 164 0.76 -8.15 6.78
C THR A 164 -0.75 -8.01 7.07
N GLY A 165 -1.25 -6.78 7.19
CA GLY A 165 -2.69 -6.51 7.24
C GLY A 165 -3.40 -6.88 5.94
N ALA A 166 -2.80 -6.55 4.79
CA ALA A 166 -3.31 -6.98 3.48
C ALA A 166 -3.34 -8.52 3.37
N LEU A 167 -2.29 -9.21 3.83
CA LEU A 167 -2.27 -10.67 3.90
C LEU A 167 -3.44 -11.20 4.73
N ALA A 168 -3.61 -10.71 5.96
CA ALA A 168 -4.66 -11.18 6.87
C ALA A 168 -6.08 -11.03 6.28
N VAL A 169 -6.35 -9.92 5.57
CA VAL A 169 -7.63 -9.73 4.87
C VAL A 169 -7.75 -10.69 3.68
N LEU A 170 -6.69 -10.84 2.88
CA LEU A 170 -6.69 -11.68 1.70
C LEU A 170 -6.90 -13.16 2.03
N VAL A 171 -6.17 -13.72 3.01
CA VAL A 171 -6.30 -15.14 3.38
C VAL A 171 -7.69 -15.48 3.90
N ARG A 172 -8.33 -14.53 4.59
CA ARG A 172 -9.71 -14.69 5.08
C ARG A 172 -10.72 -14.67 3.93
N ALA A 173 -10.55 -13.77 2.97
CA ALA A 173 -11.47 -13.59 1.86
C ALA A 173 -11.27 -14.63 0.74
N ARG A 174 -10.03 -15.07 0.52
CA ARG A 174 -9.64 -16.00 -0.55
C ARG A 174 -8.70 -17.09 -0.01
N PRO A 175 -9.23 -18.09 0.71
CA PRO A 175 -8.42 -19.15 1.30
C PRO A 175 -7.52 -19.88 0.28
N GLY A 176 -7.97 -20.00 -0.97
CA GLY A 176 -7.21 -20.62 -2.07
C GLY A 176 -5.92 -19.88 -2.47
N SER A 177 -5.78 -18.60 -2.13
CA SER A 177 -4.56 -17.81 -2.37
C SER A 177 -3.64 -17.74 -1.15
N SER A 178 -4.01 -18.38 -0.02
CA SER A 178 -3.33 -18.18 1.26
C SER A 178 -1.87 -18.60 1.27
N GLU A 179 -1.55 -19.76 0.69
CA GLU A 179 -0.18 -20.27 0.68
C GLU A 179 0.74 -19.38 -0.16
N ALA A 180 0.30 -19.04 -1.38
CA ALA A 180 1.04 -18.16 -2.28
C ALA A 180 1.24 -16.76 -1.68
N ALA A 181 0.19 -16.19 -1.09
CA ALA A 181 0.26 -14.88 -0.44
C ALA A 181 1.19 -14.90 0.78
N SER A 182 1.10 -15.93 1.62
CA SER A 182 1.93 -16.04 2.84
C SER A 182 3.41 -16.20 2.51
N ARG A 183 3.74 -17.03 1.50
CA ARG A 183 5.11 -17.19 1.01
C ARG A 183 5.65 -15.87 0.48
N LEU A 184 4.90 -15.19 -0.39
CA LEU A 184 5.31 -13.91 -0.96
C LEU A 184 5.51 -12.83 0.11
N VAL A 185 4.64 -12.75 1.12
CA VAL A 185 4.83 -11.81 2.24
C VAL A 185 6.03 -12.16 3.10
N GLY A 186 6.28 -13.45 3.37
CA GLY A 186 7.49 -13.90 4.06
C GLY A 186 8.75 -13.44 3.32
N ASP A 187 8.84 -13.77 2.02
CA ASP A 187 9.96 -13.40 1.16
C ASP A 187 10.17 -11.87 1.12
N LEU A 188 9.09 -11.07 1.08
CA LEU A 188 9.19 -9.61 1.10
C LEU A 188 9.66 -9.04 2.44
N LEU A 189 9.26 -9.65 3.56
CA LEU A 189 9.67 -9.22 4.90
C LEU A 189 11.15 -9.54 5.19
N ASP A 190 11.72 -10.53 4.49
CA ASP A 190 13.14 -10.88 4.56
C ASP A 190 14.03 -10.01 3.64
N LEU A 191 13.44 -9.03 2.94
CA LEU A 191 14.17 -8.13 2.04
C LEU A 191 14.22 -6.68 2.57
N PRO A 192 15.34 -5.94 2.38
CA PRO A 192 15.39 -4.53 2.70
C PRO A 192 14.40 -3.72 1.84
N PRO A 193 13.74 -2.68 2.38
CA PRO A 193 13.91 -2.12 3.73
C PRO A 193 12.89 -2.66 4.74
N LEU A 194 12.22 -3.78 4.45
CA LEU A 194 11.22 -4.38 5.34
C LEU A 194 11.86 -5.35 6.35
N GLU A 195 13.05 -5.87 6.05
CA GLU A 195 13.86 -6.63 6.99
C GLU A 195 14.01 -5.88 8.33
N ASP A 196 13.99 -6.63 9.42
CA ASP A 196 14.12 -6.10 10.79
C ASP A 196 13.06 -5.08 11.25
N THR A 197 12.03 -4.80 10.47
CA THR A 197 10.94 -3.88 10.88
C THR A 197 9.95 -4.51 11.86
N GLY A 198 9.98 -5.84 12.01
CA GLY A 198 9.10 -6.63 12.84
C GLY A 198 9.40 -8.12 12.71
N ALA A 199 8.51 -8.95 13.23
CA ALA A 199 8.56 -10.40 13.06
C ALA A 199 7.14 -10.96 12.94
N LEU A 200 6.96 -11.93 12.03
CA LEU A 200 5.78 -12.79 12.03
C LEU A 200 5.94 -13.86 13.12
N GLY A 201 5.04 -13.85 14.10
CA GLY A 201 4.96 -14.86 15.14
C GLY A 201 3.64 -15.63 15.13
N PRO A 202 3.45 -16.56 16.08
CA PRO A 202 2.23 -17.37 16.18
C PRO A 202 0.93 -16.57 16.30
N PHE A 203 1.02 -15.34 16.81
CA PHE A 203 -0.11 -14.44 17.04
C PHE A 203 -0.21 -13.33 15.97
N GLY A 204 0.54 -13.46 14.87
CA GLY A 204 0.61 -12.47 13.80
C GLY A 204 1.89 -11.65 13.82
N PHE A 205 1.91 -10.61 12.99
CA PHE A 205 3.04 -9.69 12.88
C PHE A 205 3.12 -8.78 14.10
N ARG A 206 4.34 -8.52 14.57
CA ARG A 206 4.61 -7.53 15.62
C ARG A 206 5.72 -6.60 15.17
N ARG A 207 5.43 -5.30 15.14
CA ARG A 207 6.38 -4.27 14.74
C ARG A 207 7.47 -4.05 15.81
N ARG A 208 8.64 -3.59 15.37
CA ARG A 208 9.69 -3.02 16.22
C ARG A 208 9.58 -1.50 16.40
N SER A 209 8.70 -0.85 15.63
CA SER A 209 8.45 0.60 15.69
C SER A 209 6.97 0.93 15.99
N CYS A 210 6.75 2.10 16.59
CA CYS A 210 5.40 2.59 16.89
C CYS A 210 4.84 3.44 15.73
N CYS A 211 3.66 3.10 15.22
CA CYS A 211 2.97 3.87 14.17
C CYS A 211 2.38 5.21 14.65
N LEU A 212 2.42 5.48 15.95
CA LEU A 212 1.86 6.66 16.63
C LEU A 212 0.32 6.75 16.66
N TYR A 213 -0.41 5.73 16.21
CA TYR A 213 -1.88 5.74 16.24
C TYR A 213 -2.46 5.97 17.64
N TYR A 214 -1.80 5.44 18.69
CA TYR A 214 -2.21 5.62 20.09
C TYR A 214 -2.25 7.10 20.54
N ARG A 215 -1.65 8.02 19.77
CA ARG A 215 -1.64 9.46 20.04
C ARG A 215 -2.82 10.21 19.42
N VAL A 216 -3.59 9.55 18.55
CA VAL A 216 -4.83 10.11 18.01
C VAL A 216 -5.87 10.18 19.15
N PRO A 217 -6.66 11.26 19.29
CA PRO A 217 -7.75 11.30 20.26
C PRO A 217 -8.72 10.12 20.07
N GLY A 218 -8.95 9.35 21.13
CA GLY A 218 -9.74 8.10 21.06
C GLY A 218 -9.04 6.93 20.36
N GLY A 219 -7.77 7.09 19.97
CA GLY A 219 -6.93 6.04 19.41
C GLY A 219 -6.50 5.03 20.48
N GLY A 220 -6.34 3.78 20.06
CA GLY A 220 -5.87 2.68 20.90
C GLY A 220 -4.53 2.13 20.43
N LEU A 221 -4.13 0.99 21.01
CA LEU A 221 -3.00 0.22 20.49
C LEU A 221 -3.44 -0.57 19.24
N CYS A 222 -2.55 -0.65 18.24
CA CYS A 222 -2.75 -1.50 17.07
C CYS A 222 -2.57 -2.98 17.43
N GLY A 223 -3.16 -3.89 16.65
CA GLY A 223 -3.01 -5.35 16.88
C GLY A 223 -1.57 -5.86 16.76
N ASP A 224 -0.69 -5.12 16.09
CA ASP A 224 0.73 -5.41 15.87
C ASP A 224 1.65 -4.39 16.58
N CYS A 225 1.15 -3.70 17.61
CA CYS A 225 1.85 -2.60 18.25
C CYS A 225 3.13 -3.07 18.97
N ALA A 226 4.22 -2.31 18.82
CA ALA A 226 5.48 -2.54 19.50
C ALA A 226 5.42 -2.38 21.04
N LEU A 227 4.32 -1.81 21.56
CA LEU A 227 4.08 -1.57 22.98
C LEU A 227 3.27 -2.68 23.68
N LEU A 228 2.78 -3.67 22.92
CA LEU A 228 2.16 -4.89 23.48
C LEU A 228 3.24 -5.85 24.00
#